data_AF-A0A6P3E157-F1
#
_entry.id   AF-A0A6P3E157-F1
#
_cell.length_a   1.000
_cell.length_b   1.000
_cell.length_c   1.000
_cell.angle_alpha   90.00
_cell.angle_beta   90.00
_cell.angle_gamma   90.00
#
_symmetry.space_group_name_H-M   'P 1'
#
loop_
_entity.id
_entity.type
_entity.pdbx_description
1 polymer ?
#
loop_
_entity_poly.entity_id
_entity_poly.type
_entity_poly.pdbx_seq_one_letter_code
_entity_poly.pdbx_strand_id
1 'polypeptide(L)'
;MAPNLFGTSATLYLEASQQNIHQEKSTTEKTNNQELLVEKSSNTESSYEWKIVWRNVIAFTYLHIGAIYGLYLAFTSAKYQTTIWLFSLIALGGMGVTAGAHRLWAHRTYKAKWPMRFLLMILQTIAFQNHIYEWVRDHRVHHKFTDTNADPHNAKRGFFFSHVGWLLVRKHPDVLKKGATVDMSDLENDPIVVWQRRLYLLLVPTLCFVLPVWVPCYLWKETLFNSWYSTLTRYTLSLNGTWLVNSAAHIWGAKPYDKNIGPTENKSVAIVAFGEGWHNYHHVFPWDYKAAELGDYKVNITTAFIDFCARLGLAYDMKTVPVEAIKRRAIRTGDGTKYNEHDDSHHHMHVDMKWGWGDADMKPEEIQEVEIINKSN
;
A
#
# COMPACT_ATOMS: atom_id res chain seq x y z
N MET A 1 2.58 6.23 2.00
CA MET A 1 2.66 6.72 0.62
C MET A 1 2.40 8.19 0.75
N ALA A 2 3.39 9.04 0.44
CA ALA A 2 3.31 10.46 0.78
C ALA A 2 2.68 11.16 -0.42
N PRO A 3 1.53 11.86 -0.28
CA PRO A 3 1.00 12.68 -1.35
C PRO A 3 2.08 13.65 -1.83
N ASN A 4 2.55 13.47 -3.06
CA ASN A 4 3.43 14.45 -3.68
C ASN A 4 2.57 15.65 -4.11
N LEU A 5 2.33 16.55 -3.16
CA LEU A 5 1.30 17.60 -3.25
C LEU A 5 1.41 18.47 -4.51
N PHE A 6 2.61 18.65 -5.09
CA PHE A 6 2.82 19.46 -6.30
C PHE A 6 4.06 19.05 -7.12
N GLY A 7 4.41 17.77 -7.19
CA GLY A 7 5.52 17.31 -8.05
C GLY A 7 5.13 17.40 -9.52
N THR A 8 5.57 18.45 -10.23
CA THR A 8 5.44 18.52 -11.70
C THR A 8 6.08 17.27 -12.30
N SER A 9 5.28 16.43 -12.96
CA SER A 9 5.78 15.23 -13.65
C SER A 9 6.87 15.56 -14.68
N ALA A 10 6.91 16.81 -15.16
CA ALA A 10 7.96 17.33 -16.03
C ALA A 10 9.36 17.33 -15.38
N THR A 11 9.48 17.60 -14.07
CA THR A 11 10.80 17.65 -13.41
C THR A 11 11.40 16.26 -13.27
N LEU A 12 10.57 15.24 -13.04
CA LEU A 12 11.00 13.84 -13.00
C LEU A 12 11.41 13.30 -14.38
N TYR A 13 10.79 13.79 -15.47
CA TYR A 13 11.21 13.47 -16.84
C TYR A 13 12.51 14.21 -17.25
N LEU A 14 12.69 15.45 -16.80
CA LEU A 14 13.89 16.25 -17.09
C LEU A 14 15.11 15.78 -16.29
N GLU A 15 14.96 15.43 -15.01
CA GLU A 15 16.06 14.90 -14.20
C GLU A 15 16.52 13.51 -14.69
N ALA A 16 15.60 12.65 -15.14
CA ALA A 16 15.94 11.33 -15.69
C ALA A 16 16.60 11.41 -17.08
N SER A 17 16.23 12.39 -17.92
CA SER A 17 16.85 12.56 -19.25
C SER A 17 18.23 13.22 -19.18
N GLN A 18 18.48 14.10 -18.21
CA GLN A 18 19.80 14.70 -18.00
C GLN A 18 20.84 13.71 -17.43
N GLN A 19 20.42 12.71 -16.66
CA GLN A 19 21.32 11.66 -16.17
C GLN A 19 21.77 10.68 -17.26
N ASN A 20 20.93 10.42 -18.28
CA ASN A 20 21.27 9.52 -19.38
C ASN A 20 22.29 10.12 -20.38
N ILE A 21 22.45 11.44 -20.45
CA ILE A 21 23.39 12.09 -21.39
C ILE A 21 24.84 12.08 -20.86
N HIS A 22 25.04 11.92 -19.55
CA HIS A 22 26.38 11.93 -18.95
C HIS A 22 27.06 10.56 -18.85
N GLN A 23 26.38 9.48 -19.23
CA GLN A 23 26.90 8.11 -19.08
C GLN A 23 27.54 7.52 -20.34
N GLU A 24 27.58 8.25 -21.46
CA GLU A 24 28.03 7.72 -22.75
C GLU A 24 29.46 8.09 -23.18
N LYS A 25 30.29 8.62 -22.28
CA LYS A 25 31.72 8.85 -22.55
C LYS A 25 32.61 8.46 -21.38
N SER A 26 33.01 7.19 -21.33
CA SER A 26 34.36 6.75 -20.95
C SER A 26 34.35 5.24 -20.82
N THR A 27 34.70 4.53 -21.89
CA THR A 27 34.95 3.09 -21.83
C THR A 27 36.19 2.77 -22.64
N THR A 28 37.37 2.95 -22.04
CA THR A 28 38.54 2.12 -22.38
C THR A 28 39.60 2.24 -21.28
N GLU A 29 40.15 1.08 -20.89
CA GLU A 29 41.38 0.89 -20.11
C GLU A 29 41.34 1.20 -18.60
N LYS A 30 41.25 0.14 -17.79
CA LYS A 30 42.35 -0.32 -16.88
C LYS A 30 41.83 -1.39 -15.90
N THR A 31 41.79 -2.62 -16.38
CA THR A 31 41.31 -3.82 -15.68
C THR A 31 42.28 -4.37 -14.62
N ASN A 32 43.40 -3.70 -14.29
CA ASN A 32 44.41 -4.25 -13.36
C ASN A 32 44.64 -3.44 -12.07
N ASN A 33 43.82 -2.41 -11.78
CA ASN A 33 43.87 -1.68 -10.50
C ASN A 33 42.67 -1.96 -9.57
N GLN A 34 41.75 -2.85 -9.98
CA GLN A 34 40.51 -3.11 -9.24
C GLN A 34 40.70 -4.04 -8.04
N GLU A 35 41.65 -4.98 -8.06
CA GLU A 35 41.81 -5.94 -6.95
C GLU A 35 42.43 -5.31 -5.68
N LEU A 36 43.30 -4.30 -5.81
CA LEU A 36 43.92 -3.61 -4.67
C LEU A 36 43.06 -2.49 -4.05
N LEU A 37 41.99 -2.07 -4.73
CA LEU A 37 41.02 -1.09 -4.20
C LEU A 37 39.82 -1.78 -3.54
N VAL A 38 39.53 -3.03 -3.90
CA VAL A 38 38.43 -3.82 -3.33
C VAL A 38 38.72 -4.26 -1.89
N GLU A 39 39.98 -4.47 -1.52
CA GLU A 39 40.35 -4.80 -0.13
C GLU A 39 40.30 -3.60 0.83
N LYS A 40 40.29 -2.36 0.33
CA LYS A 40 40.28 -1.14 1.16
C LYS A 40 38.91 -0.46 1.29
N SER A 41 37.87 -0.96 0.61
CA SER A 41 36.50 -0.43 0.74
C SER A 41 35.61 -1.24 1.69
N SER A 42 36.16 -2.23 2.39
CA SER A 42 35.42 -3.18 3.24
C SER A 42 35.07 -2.66 4.64
N ASN A 43 35.15 -1.36 4.92
CA ASN A 43 34.87 -0.87 6.28
C ASN A 43 34.39 0.59 6.42
N THR A 44 33.42 1.00 5.59
CA THR A 44 32.47 2.05 5.97
C THR A 44 31.16 1.83 5.23
N GLU A 45 30.21 1.07 5.80
CA GLU A 45 28.80 1.35 5.50
C GLU A 45 28.57 2.79 5.97
N SER A 46 28.65 3.76 5.05
CA SER A 46 28.29 5.13 5.37
C SER A 46 26.84 5.10 5.84
N SER A 47 26.60 5.41 7.12
CA SER A 47 25.24 5.50 7.66
C SER A 47 24.43 6.42 6.74
N TYR A 48 23.35 5.90 6.13
CA TYR A 48 22.51 6.71 5.25
C TYR A 48 22.03 7.96 5.98
N GLU A 49 22.33 9.14 5.42
CA GLU A 49 21.91 10.41 5.99
C GLU A 49 20.47 10.74 5.57
N TRP A 50 19.62 11.00 6.56
CA TRP A 50 18.22 11.34 6.36
C TRP A 50 18.04 12.76 5.80
N LYS A 51 17.56 12.87 4.56
CA LYS A 51 17.22 14.16 3.95
C LYS A 51 15.75 14.52 4.21
N ILE A 52 15.52 15.40 5.19
CA ILE A 52 14.17 15.86 5.57
C ILE A 52 13.53 16.69 4.45
N VAL A 53 12.25 16.46 4.20
CA VAL A 53 11.41 17.21 3.26
C VAL A 53 10.50 18.13 4.08
N TRP A 54 11.01 19.30 4.47
CA TRP A 54 10.31 20.25 5.35
C TRP A 54 8.91 20.66 4.90
N ARG A 55 8.68 20.74 3.58
CA ARG A 55 7.34 20.95 3.02
C ARG A 55 6.33 19.91 3.50
N ASN A 56 6.74 18.63 3.51
CA ASN A 56 5.88 17.54 3.93
C ASN A 56 5.67 17.61 5.46
N VAL A 57 6.72 17.92 6.22
CA VAL A 57 6.63 18.14 7.68
C VAL A 57 5.55 19.18 7.98
N ILE A 58 5.64 20.37 7.40
CA ILE A 58 4.68 21.46 7.61
C ILE A 58 3.26 21.05 7.21
N ALA A 59 3.11 20.41 6.04
CA ALA A 59 1.81 19.98 5.54
C ALA A 59 1.16 18.94 6.46
N PHE A 60 1.92 17.94 6.91
CA PHE A 60 1.40 16.93 7.85
C PHE A 60 1.15 17.51 9.23
N THR A 61 1.97 18.43 9.73
CA THR A 61 1.70 19.14 10.99
C THR A 61 0.39 19.92 10.92
N TYR A 62 0.17 20.69 9.85
CA TYR A 62 -1.10 21.40 9.64
C TYR A 62 -2.28 20.43 9.56
N LEU A 63 -2.13 19.34 8.81
CA LEU A 63 -3.17 18.33 8.65
C LEU A 63 -3.59 17.72 9.99
N HIS A 64 -2.63 17.33 10.83
CA HIS A 64 -2.92 16.70 12.13
C HIS A 64 -3.46 17.70 13.16
N ILE A 65 -2.94 18.93 13.22
CA ILE A 65 -3.51 19.99 14.09
C ILE A 65 -4.95 20.30 13.65
N GLY A 66 -5.17 20.46 12.34
CA GLY A 66 -6.50 20.68 11.78
C GLY A 66 -7.45 19.52 12.07
N ALA A 67 -6.96 18.28 12.05
CA ALA A 67 -7.77 17.11 12.38
C ALA A 67 -8.21 17.06 13.85
N ILE A 68 -7.31 17.39 14.78
CA ILE A 68 -7.64 17.49 16.22
C ILE A 68 -8.71 18.56 16.43
N TYR A 69 -8.55 19.72 15.78
CA TYR A 69 -9.52 20.80 15.88
C TYR A 69 -10.86 20.44 15.24
N GLY A 70 -10.85 19.79 14.07
CA GLY A 70 -12.08 19.30 13.42
C GLY A 70 -12.81 18.22 14.24
N LEU A 71 -12.08 17.41 15.02
CA LEU A 71 -12.67 16.48 15.98
C LEU A 71 -13.36 17.23 17.13
N TYR A 72 -12.74 18.27 17.66
CA TYR A 72 -13.39 19.17 18.63
C TYR A 72 -14.67 19.80 18.04
N LEU A 73 -14.64 20.28 16.80
CA LEU A 73 -15.81 20.85 16.11
C LEU A 73 -16.92 19.82 15.94
N ALA A 74 -16.59 18.55 15.68
CA ALA A 74 -17.57 17.46 15.54
C ALA A 74 -18.46 17.27 16.78
N PHE A 75 -17.97 17.63 17.97
CA PHE A 75 -18.72 17.52 19.23
C PHE A 75 -19.31 18.85 19.72
N THR A 76 -18.97 19.98 19.10
CA THR A 76 -19.35 21.31 19.61
C THR A 76 -20.22 22.12 18.65
N SER A 77 -19.98 22.06 17.35
CA SER A 77 -20.66 22.96 16.39
C SER A 77 -20.95 22.36 15.02
N ALA A 78 -20.22 21.34 14.57
CA ALA A 78 -20.50 20.71 13.29
C ALA A 78 -21.81 19.93 13.35
N LYS A 79 -22.58 19.98 12.26
CA LYS A 79 -23.84 19.25 12.14
C LYS A 79 -23.54 17.75 12.01
N TYR A 80 -24.37 16.91 12.62
CA TYR A 80 -24.17 15.45 12.61
C TYR A 80 -24.16 14.87 11.18
N GLN A 81 -24.87 15.48 10.23
CA GLN A 81 -24.84 15.10 8.81
C GLN A 81 -23.43 15.23 8.22
N THR A 82 -22.67 16.25 8.62
CA THR A 82 -21.27 16.46 8.22
C THR A 82 -20.41 15.29 8.70
N THR A 83 -20.60 14.85 9.95
CA THR A 83 -19.91 13.70 10.52
C THR A 83 -20.24 12.41 9.76
N ILE A 84 -21.53 12.12 9.53
CA ILE A 84 -21.96 10.92 8.78
C ILE A 84 -21.41 10.92 7.34
N TRP A 85 -21.50 12.05 6.65
CA TRP A 85 -20.95 12.24 5.31
C TRP A 85 -19.45 11.92 5.24
N LEU A 86 -18.70 12.39 6.23
CA LEU A 86 -17.26 12.21 6.23
C LEU A 86 -16.86 10.79 6.59
N PHE A 87 -17.55 10.13 7.54
CA PHE A 87 -17.33 8.71 7.82
C PHE A 87 -17.67 7.82 6.62
N SER A 88 -18.70 8.17 5.83
CA SER A 88 -18.98 7.42 4.59
C SER A 88 -17.84 7.58 3.58
N LEU A 89 -17.23 8.76 3.47
CA LEU A 89 -16.04 8.98 2.63
C LEU A 89 -14.81 8.21 3.14
N ILE A 90 -14.64 7.99 4.45
CA ILE A 90 -13.59 7.10 4.98
C ILE A 90 -13.81 5.68 4.47
N ALA A 91 -15.03 5.15 4.59
CA ALA A 91 -15.35 3.79 4.15
C ALA A 91 -15.17 3.62 2.63
N LEU A 92 -15.71 4.58 1.86
CA LEU A 92 -15.59 4.59 0.40
C LEU A 92 -14.14 4.72 -0.05
N GLY A 93 -13.38 5.67 0.50
CA GLY A 93 -11.95 5.83 0.21
C GLY A 93 -11.15 4.59 0.60
N GLY A 94 -11.47 3.99 1.75
CA GLY A 94 -10.91 2.73 2.22
C GLY A 94 -11.07 1.62 1.19
N MET A 95 -12.27 1.39 0.66
CA MET A 95 -12.51 0.42 -0.41
C MET A 95 -11.69 0.71 -1.69
N GLY A 96 -11.52 1.98 -2.04
CA GLY A 96 -10.66 2.37 -3.16
C GLY A 96 -9.19 1.97 -2.97
N VAL A 97 -8.69 2.01 -1.73
CA VAL A 97 -7.33 1.56 -1.39
C VAL A 97 -7.28 0.03 -1.31
N THR A 98 -8.16 -0.59 -0.52
CA THR A 98 -8.09 -2.02 -0.22
C THR A 98 -8.55 -2.89 -1.39
N ALA A 99 -9.80 -2.74 -1.84
CA ALA A 99 -10.31 -3.49 -2.98
C ALA A 99 -9.64 -3.07 -4.30
N GLY A 100 -9.29 -1.79 -4.43
CA GLY A 100 -8.66 -1.22 -5.62
C GLY A 100 -7.14 -1.30 -5.59
N ALA A 101 -6.48 -0.24 -5.10
CA ALA A 101 -5.03 -0.06 -5.21
C ALA A 101 -4.23 -1.30 -4.80
N HIS A 102 -4.66 -1.93 -3.70
CA HIS A 102 -4.01 -3.07 -3.09
C HIS A 102 -4.34 -4.39 -3.79
N ARG A 103 -5.55 -4.93 -3.59
CA ARG A 103 -5.86 -6.30 -4.02
C ARG A 103 -6.02 -6.42 -5.54
N LEU A 104 -6.63 -5.44 -6.21
CA LEU A 104 -6.84 -5.46 -7.66
C LEU A 104 -5.56 -5.10 -8.42
N TRP A 105 -5.01 -3.91 -8.19
CA TRP A 105 -3.91 -3.40 -9.02
C TRP A 105 -2.54 -3.84 -8.51
N ALA A 106 -2.27 -3.80 -7.20
CA ALA A 106 -0.94 -4.19 -6.71
C ALA A 106 -0.71 -5.68 -6.81
N HIS A 107 -1.68 -6.48 -6.38
CA HIS A 107 -1.51 -7.93 -6.23
C HIS A 107 -2.16 -8.78 -7.33
N ARG A 108 -3.00 -8.19 -8.19
CA ARG A 108 -3.72 -8.89 -9.27
C ARG A 108 -4.50 -10.11 -8.77
N THR A 109 -5.06 -10.04 -7.55
CA THR A 109 -5.72 -11.19 -6.90
C THR A 109 -7.06 -11.54 -7.55
N TYR A 110 -7.71 -10.56 -8.18
CA TYR A 110 -8.92 -10.73 -8.98
C TYR A 110 -8.88 -9.81 -10.21
N LYS A 111 -9.82 -10.02 -11.13
CA LYS A 111 -10.06 -9.12 -12.27
C LYS A 111 -11.39 -8.39 -12.10
N ALA A 112 -11.44 -7.16 -12.58
CA ALA A 112 -12.63 -6.32 -12.51
C ALA A 112 -13.00 -5.78 -13.90
N LYS A 113 -14.31 -5.72 -14.20
CA LYS A 113 -14.83 -5.04 -15.39
C LYS A 113 -14.61 -3.53 -15.28
N TRP A 114 -14.62 -2.85 -16.42
CA TRP A 114 -14.33 -1.41 -16.49
C TRP A 114 -15.19 -0.54 -15.54
N PRO A 115 -16.49 -0.80 -15.29
CA PRO A 115 -17.27 0.06 -14.40
C PRO A 115 -16.76 0.00 -12.95
N MET A 116 -16.41 -1.20 -12.49
CA MET A 116 -15.85 -1.39 -11.15
C MET A 116 -14.44 -0.79 -11.04
N ARG A 117 -13.59 -0.98 -12.05
CA ARG A 117 -12.27 -0.33 -12.09
C ARG A 117 -12.36 1.19 -12.04
N PHE A 118 -13.30 1.78 -12.78
CA PHE A 118 -13.51 3.22 -12.79
C PHE A 118 -14.03 3.73 -11.43
N LEU A 119 -14.99 3.03 -10.83
CA LEU A 119 -15.48 3.32 -9.49
C LEU A 119 -14.33 3.27 -8.47
N LEU A 120 -13.58 2.17 -8.41
CA LEU A 120 -12.48 2.00 -7.47
C LEU A 120 -11.39 3.07 -7.65
N MET A 121 -11.15 3.52 -8.89
CA MET A 121 -10.21 4.61 -9.16
C MET A 121 -10.70 5.94 -8.57
N ILE A 122 -11.98 6.28 -8.70
CA ILE A 122 -12.57 7.46 -8.07
C ILE A 122 -12.42 7.36 -6.55
N LEU A 123 -12.79 6.21 -5.98
CA LEU A 123 -12.70 5.96 -4.54
C LEU A 123 -11.26 6.06 -4.03
N GLN A 124 -10.28 5.51 -4.75
CA GLN A 124 -8.86 5.64 -4.41
C GLN A 124 -8.40 7.10 -4.47
N THR A 125 -8.94 7.88 -5.41
CA THR A 125 -8.60 9.30 -5.54
C THR A 125 -9.15 10.13 -4.36
N ILE A 126 -10.31 9.77 -3.82
CA ILE A 126 -10.85 10.35 -2.56
C ILE A 126 -9.90 10.10 -1.38
N ALA A 127 -9.25 8.93 -1.34
CA ALA A 127 -8.34 8.56 -0.27
C ALA A 127 -7.00 9.30 -0.29
N PHE A 128 -6.63 9.88 -1.45
CA PHE A 128 -5.42 10.68 -1.65
C PHE A 128 -4.13 10.08 -1.05
N GLN A 129 -3.74 8.91 -1.56
CA GLN A 129 -2.51 8.20 -1.16
C GLN A 129 -1.50 8.05 -2.31
N ASN A 130 -1.35 9.09 -3.14
CA ASN A 130 -0.75 9.04 -4.50
C ASN A 130 -1.62 8.33 -5.53
N HIS A 131 -1.32 8.59 -6.81
CA HIS A 131 -2.01 7.93 -7.92
C HIS A 131 -1.70 6.43 -7.90
N ILE A 132 -2.63 5.62 -8.43
CA ILE A 132 -2.58 4.15 -8.37
C ILE A 132 -1.21 3.62 -8.82
N TYR A 133 -0.66 4.16 -9.91
CA TYR A 133 0.64 3.70 -10.43
C TYR A 133 1.79 3.81 -9.40
N GLU A 134 1.90 4.92 -8.65
CA GLU A 134 2.97 5.10 -7.67
C GLU A 134 2.69 4.30 -6.41
N TRP A 135 1.42 4.27 -5.97
CA TRP A 135 0.98 3.45 -4.84
C TRP A 135 1.36 1.98 -5.07
N VAL A 136 1.00 1.43 -6.23
CA VAL A 136 1.28 0.03 -6.58
C VAL A 136 2.77 -0.24 -6.71
N ARG A 137 3.55 0.64 -7.36
CA ARG A 137 4.99 0.45 -7.47
C ARG A 137 5.62 0.34 -6.09
N ASP A 138 5.34 1.31 -5.22
CA ASP A 138 5.89 1.31 -3.86
C ASP A 138 5.43 0.08 -3.06
N HIS A 139 4.19 -0.38 -3.25
CA HIS A 139 3.66 -1.56 -2.58
C HIS A 139 4.27 -2.88 -3.09
N ARG A 140 4.48 -3.02 -4.41
CA ARG A 140 5.19 -4.19 -4.97
C ARG A 140 6.63 -4.27 -4.48
N VAL A 141 7.31 -3.12 -4.39
CA VAL A 141 8.66 -3.02 -3.81
C VAL A 141 8.64 -3.38 -2.33
N HIS A 142 7.66 -2.88 -1.58
CA HIS A 142 7.48 -3.22 -0.18
C HIS A 142 7.42 -4.74 0.00
N HIS A 143 6.54 -5.45 -0.71
CA HIS A 143 6.44 -6.91 -0.60
C HIS A 143 7.72 -7.64 -1.01
N LYS A 144 8.34 -7.24 -2.12
CA LYS A 144 9.51 -7.96 -2.66
C LYS A 144 10.77 -7.78 -1.82
N PHE A 145 10.86 -6.65 -1.10
CA PHE A 145 12.05 -6.28 -0.33
C PHE A 145 11.73 -5.87 1.10
N THR A 146 10.68 -6.47 1.68
CA THR A 146 10.16 -6.16 3.02
C THR A 146 11.27 -6.10 4.05
N ASP A 147 11.22 -5.08 4.92
CA ASP A 147 12.18 -4.90 6.02
C ASP A 147 13.66 -4.78 5.60
N THR A 148 13.92 -4.30 4.37
CA THR A 148 15.25 -3.94 3.87
C THR A 148 15.35 -2.44 3.58
N ASN A 149 16.51 -1.94 3.13
CA ASN A 149 16.65 -0.55 2.69
C ASN A 149 15.86 -0.21 1.42
N ALA A 150 15.41 -1.23 0.66
CA ALA A 150 14.56 -1.05 -0.50
C ALA A 150 13.06 -0.95 -0.16
N ASP A 151 12.65 -1.34 1.06
CA ASP A 151 11.28 -1.16 1.53
C ASP A 151 11.02 0.33 1.83
N PRO A 152 10.03 0.98 1.15
CA PRO A 152 9.73 2.39 1.36
C PRO A 152 9.38 2.75 2.80
N HIS A 153 8.81 1.81 3.56
CA HIS A 153 8.34 1.99 4.94
C HIS A 153 8.87 0.91 5.89
N ASN A 154 10.12 0.50 5.67
CA ASN A 154 10.88 -0.48 6.46
C ASN A 154 10.62 -0.36 7.98
N ALA A 155 9.91 -1.34 8.54
CA ALA A 155 9.53 -1.36 9.94
C ALA A 155 10.72 -1.54 10.91
N LYS A 156 11.88 -2.07 10.44
CA LYS A 156 13.11 -2.15 11.25
C LYS A 156 13.68 -0.78 11.61
N ARG A 157 13.27 0.28 10.91
CA ARG A 157 13.62 1.67 11.27
C ARG A 157 12.71 2.27 12.36
N GLY A 158 11.81 1.45 12.91
CA GLY A 158 10.95 1.78 14.04
C GLY A 158 9.56 2.28 13.64
N PHE A 159 8.64 2.25 14.62
CA PHE A 159 7.22 2.59 14.43
C PHE A 159 7.00 3.96 13.78
N PHE A 160 7.69 5.00 14.26
CA PHE A 160 7.50 6.34 13.71
C PHE A 160 7.87 6.40 12.23
N PHE A 161 8.98 5.76 11.84
CA PHE A 161 9.41 5.73 10.46
C PHE A 161 8.40 5.03 9.56
N SER A 162 7.97 3.81 9.89
CA SER A 162 7.02 3.04 9.08
C SER A 162 5.62 3.63 9.07
N HIS A 163 5.22 4.34 10.12
CA HIS A 163 3.92 4.98 10.21
C HIS A 163 3.84 6.26 9.34
N VAL A 164 4.70 7.25 9.60
CA VAL A 164 4.65 8.56 8.91
C VAL A 164 6.02 9.11 8.54
N GLY A 165 7.08 8.75 9.27
CA GLY A 165 8.41 9.32 9.11
C GLY A 165 8.99 9.14 7.71
N TRP A 166 8.70 8.03 7.04
CA TRP A 166 9.10 7.79 5.65
C TRP A 166 8.52 8.78 4.64
N LEU A 167 7.42 9.45 5.00
CA LEU A 167 6.80 10.52 4.20
C LEU A 167 7.49 11.87 4.39
N LEU A 168 8.27 12.01 5.47
CA LEU A 168 8.90 13.25 5.90
C LEU A 168 10.34 13.37 5.39
N VAL A 169 10.86 12.34 4.75
CA VAL A 169 12.25 12.24 4.28
C VAL A 169 12.29 11.75 2.84
N ARG A 170 13.42 11.96 2.16
CA ARG A 170 13.65 11.37 0.85
C ARG A 170 13.80 9.84 0.97
N LYS A 171 13.22 9.12 0.00
CA LYS A 171 13.34 7.66 -0.13
C LYS A 171 14.82 7.27 -0.20
N HIS A 172 15.15 6.13 0.42
CA HIS A 172 16.48 5.55 0.29
C HIS A 172 16.77 5.21 -1.20
N PRO A 173 18.01 5.37 -1.69
CA PRO A 173 18.35 5.06 -3.09
C PRO A 173 17.96 3.64 -3.53
N ASP A 174 18.01 2.67 -2.62
CA ASP A 174 17.64 1.29 -2.92
C ASP A 174 16.15 1.14 -3.26
N VAL A 175 15.28 1.98 -2.70
CA VAL A 175 13.84 2.00 -3.07
C VAL A 175 13.68 2.34 -4.55
N LEU A 176 14.49 3.27 -5.07
CA LEU A 176 14.46 3.66 -6.48
C LEU A 176 15.07 2.57 -7.37
N LYS A 177 16.25 2.05 -6.98
CA LYS A 177 16.95 1.01 -7.75
C LYS A 177 16.11 -0.27 -7.86
N LYS A 178 15.56 -0.75 -6.74
CA LYS A 178 14.70 -1.93 -6.71
C LYS A 178 13.28 -1.67 -7.20
N GLY A 179 12.82 -0.42 -7.13
CA GLY A 179 11.58 0.01 -7.78
C GLY A 179 11.58 -0.09 -9.30
N ALA A 180 12.76 -0.10 -9.93
CA ALA A 180 12.89 -0.34 -11.36
C ALA A 180 12.82 -1.83 -11.74
N THR A 181 12.91 -2.76 -10.76
CA THR A 181 12.92 -4.21 -11.02
C THR A 181 11.56 -4.87 -10.87
N VAL A 182 10.54 -4.15 -10.38
CA VAL A 182 9.17 -4.67 -10.31
C VAL A 182 8.46 -4.43 -11.64
N ASP A 183 7.78 -5.44 -12.17
CA ASP A 183 6.94 -5.28 -13.35
C ASP A 183 5.82 -4.28 -13.06
N MET A 184 5.59 -3.34 -13.97
CA MET A 184 4.53 -2.32 -13.91
C MET A 184 3.74 -2.23 -15.22
N SER A 185 4.04 -3.10 -16.19
CA SER A 185 3.49 -3.05 -17.55
C SER A 185 1.96 -3.22 -17.58
N ASP A 186 1.39 -3.95 -16.63
CA ASP A 186 -0.06 -4.09 -16.49
C ASP A 186 -0.76 -2.76 -16.21
N LEU A 187 -0.14 -1.88 -15.40
CA LEU A 187 -0.71 -0.58 -15.07
C LEU A 187 -0.49 0.44 -16.19
N GLU A 188 0.61 0.32 -16.93
CA GLU A 188 0.86 1.13 -18.13
C GLU A 188 -0.16 0.83 -19.24
N ASN A 189 -0.61 -0.43 -19.31
CA ASN A 189 -1.63 -0.89 -20.24
C ASN A 189 -3.07 -0.73 -19.70
N ASP A 190 -3.25 -0.30 -18.45
CA ASP A 190 -4.56 0.00 -17.87
C ASP A 190 -4.97 1.46 -18.19
N PRO A 191 -5.93 1.69 -19.12
CA PRO A 191 -6.31 3.05 -19.51
C PRO A 191 -6.93 3.86 -18.37
N ILE A 192 -7.56 3.22 -17.38
CA ILE A 192 -8.15 3.91 -16.22
C ILE A 192 -7.05 4.40 -15.29
N VAL A 193 -6.02 3.59 -15.05
CA VAL A 193 -4.87 3.96 -14.22
C VAL A 193 -4.06 5.08 -14.90
N VAL A 194 -3.81 4.96 -16.20
CA VAL A 194 -3.11 5.99 -16.99
C VAL A 194 -3.91 7.30 -16.98
N TRP A 195 -5.23 7.24 -17.16
CA TRP A 195 -6.10 8.42 -17.12
C TRP A 195 -6.06 9.10 -15.75
N GLN A 196 -6.20 8.33 -14.67
CA GLN A 196 -6.11 8.87 -13.31
C GLN A 196 -4.77 9.57 -13.08
N ARG A 197 -3.66 8.93 -13.48
CA ARG A 197 -2.32 9.50 -13.33
C ARG A 197 -2.17 10.82 -14.07
N ARG A 198 -2.69 10.93 -15.30
CA ARG A 198 -2.61 12.17 -16.11
C ARG A 198 -3.38 13.32 -15.49
N LEU A 199 -4.55 13.05 -14.90
CA LEU A 199 -5.43 14.07 -14.34
C LEU A 199 -5.32 14.20 -12.82
N TYR A 200 -4.37 13.50 -12.19
CA TYR A 200 -4.32 13.36 -10.73
C TYR A 200 -4.30 14.69 -9.98
N LEU A 201 -3.54 15.68 -10.50
CA LEU A 201 -3.44 17.01 -9.92
C LEU A 201 -4.74 17.82 -9.98
N LEU A 202 -5.66 17.46 -10.87
CA LEU A 202 -7.00 18.03 -10.93
C LEU A 202 -7.98 17.22 -10.08
N LEU A 203 -7.95 15.89 -10.21
CA LEU A 203 -8.91 15.01 -9.55
C LEU A 203 -8.77 15.02 -8.03
N VAL A 204 -7.55 15.06 -7.49
CA VAL A 204 -7.33 14.99 -6.04
C VAL A 204 -7.88 16.21 -5.31
N PRO A 205 -7.52 17.47 -5.65
CA PRO A 205 -8.10 18.62 -4.97
C PRO A 205 -9.62 18.62 -5.05
N THR A 206 -10.18 18.23 -6.20
CA THR A 206 -11.62 18.17 -6.40
C THR A 206 -12.30 17.10 -5.54
N LEU A 207 -11.86 15.84 -5.62
CA LEU A 207 -12.52 14.71 -4.99
C LEU A 207 -12.17 14.56 -3.50
N CYS A 208 -10.93 14.89 -3.12
CA CYS A 208 -10.47 14.75 -1.74
C CYS A 208 -10.83 15.97 -0.88
N PHE A 209 -10.89 17.18 -1.43
CA PHE A 209 -11.11 18.40 -0.62
C PHE A 209 -12.32 19.22 -1.05
N VAL A 210 -12.39 19.67 -2.30
CA VAL A 210 -13.43 20.61 -2.75
C VAL A 210 -14.83 20.01 -2.62
N LEU A 211 -15.08 18.80 -3.15
CA LEU A 211 -16.39 18.16 -3.06
C LEU A 211 -16.76 17.81 -1.60
N PRO A 212 -15.88 17.18 -0.81
CA PRO A 212 -16.19 16.90 0.59
C PRO A 212 -16.48 18.13 1.44
N VAL A 213 -15.96 19.31 1.07
CA VAL A 213 -16.24 20.60 1.72
C VAL A 213 -17.50 21.25 1.17
N TRP A 214 -17.70 21.19 -0.14
CA TRP A 214 -18.82 21.84 -0.81
C TRP A 214 -20.15 21.15 -0.51
N VAL A 215 -20.18 19.81 -0.49
CA VAL A 215 -21.40 19.03 -0.27
C VAL A 215 -22.09 19.41 1.06
N PRO A 216 -21.39 19.44 2.22
CA PRO A 216 -21.99 19.87 3.49
C PRO A 216 -22.48 21.31 3.49
N CYS A 217 -21.68 22.22 2.93
CA CYS A 217 -22.03 23.64 2.84
C CYS A 217 -23.29 23.86 2.00
N TYR A 218 -23.42 23.13 0.89
CA TYR A 218 -24.51 23.30 -0.05
C TYR A 218 -25.80 22.60 0.41
N LEU A 219 -25.73 21.32 0.77
CA LEU A 219 -26.89 20.48 1.00
C LEU A 219 -27.56 20.70 2.37
N TRP A 220 -26.78 20.84 3.44
CA TRP A 220 -27.33 21.03 4.79
C TRP A 220 -26.82 22.31 5.48
N LYS A 221 -26.25 23.24 4.71
CA LYS A 221 -25.84 24.58 5.17
C LYS A 221 -24.87 24.51 6.35
N GLU A 222 -23.90 23.60 6.28
CA GLU A 222 -22.74 23.62 7.18
C GLU A 222 -21.90 24.88 6.92
N THR A 223 -21.19 25.36 7.94
CA THR A 223 -20.25 26.46 7.74
C THR A 223 -19.03 25.97 6.95
N LEU A 224 -18.47 26.84 6.09
CA LEU A 224 -17.25 26.52 5.35
C LEU A 224 -16.12 26.05 6.27
N PHE A 225 -16.01 26.70 7.43
CA PHE A 225 -14.99 26.44 8.43
C PHE A 225 -15.13 25.05 9.05
N ASN A 226 -16.33 24.68 9.54
CA ASN A 226 -16.59 23.33 10.04
C ASN A 226 -16.33 22.29 8.96
N SER A 227 -16.84 22.53 7.75
CA SER A 227 -16.70 21.57 6.66
C SER A 227 -15.25 21.36 6.23
N TRP A 228 -14.41 22.40 6.26
CA TRP A 228 -12.98 22.32 5.98
C TRP A 228 -12.24 21.48 7.03
N TYR A 229 -12.36 21.84 8.31
CA TYR A 229 -11.64 21.14 9.37
C TYR A 229 -12.15 19.71 9.58
N SER A 230 -13.44 19.45 9.44
CA SER A 230 -13.95 18.07 9.46
C SER A 230 -13.43 17.27 8.25
N THR A 231 -13.26 17.89 7.07
CA THR A 231 -12.59 17.25 5.92
C THR A 231 -11.13 16.89 6.23
N LEU A 232 -10.37 17.75 6.91
CA LEU A 232 -9.02 17.45 7.37
C LEU A 232 -9.01 16.29 8.38
N THR A 233 -9.95 16.27 9.33
CA THR A 233 -10.12 15.15 10.28
C THR A 233 -10.33 13.85 9.55
N ARG A 234 -11.27 13.82 8.60
CA ARG A 234 -11.56 12.63 7.78
C ARG A 234 -10.33 12.13 7.04
N TYR A 235 -9.62 13.02 6.34
CA TYR A 235 -8.43 12.63 5.59
C TYR A 235 -7.33 12.08 6.51
N THR A 236 -7.12 12.73 7.65
CA THR A 236 -6.12 12.31 8.65
C THR A 236 -6.43 10.96 9.26
N LEU A 237 -7.70 10.70 9.60
CA LEU A 237 -8.13 9.41 10.13
C LEU A 237 -7.94 8.30 9.09
N SER A 238 -8.31 8.54 7.83
CA SER A 238 -8.07 7.59 6.73
C SER A 238 -6.57 7.27 6.57
N LEU A 239 -5.70 8.29 6.59
CA LEU A 239 -4.26 8.10 6.47
C LEU A 239 -3.70 7.27 7.62
N ASN A 240 -4.01 7.62 8.87
CA ASN A 240 -3.52 6.90 10.05
C ASN A 240 -4.04 5.45 10.06
N GLY A 241 -5.29 5.23 9.63
CA GLY A 241 -5.83 3.88 9.46
C GLY A 241 -5.01 3.01 8.50
N THR A 242 -4.62 3.57 7.35
CA THR A 242 -3.71 2.86 6.41
C THR A 242 -2.30 2.72 6.97
N TRP A 243 -1.75 3.75 7.62
CA TRP A 243 -0.38 3.73 8.13
C TRP A 243 -0.18 2.75 9.29
N LEU A 244 -1.24 2.40 10.01
CA LEU A 244 -1.21 1.31 10.99
C LEU A 244 -0.89 -0.05 10.36
N VAL A 245 -1.24 -0.28 9.10
CA VAL A 245 -0.87 -1.50 8.38
C VAL A 245 0.65 -1.57 8.22
N ASN A 246 1.27 -0.48 7.78
CA ASN A 246 2.73 -0.40 7.60
C ASN A 246 3.50 -0.49 8.93
N SER A 247 2.92 0.02 10.02
CA SER A 247 3.59 0.11 11.31
C SER A 247 3.14 -0.96 12.29
N ALA A 248 1.94 -0.85 12.84
CA ALA A 248 1.44 -1.76 13.86
C ALA A 248 1.37 -3.21 13.36
N ALA A 249 0.93 -3.44 12.13
CA ALA A 249 0.85 -4.79 11.57
C ALA A 249 2.21 -5.38 11.15
N HIS A 250 3.33 -4.64 11.24
CA HIS A 250 4.68 -5.17 11.10
C HIS A 250 5.42 -5.37 12.44
N ILE A 251 4.87 -4.86 13.55
CA ILE A 251 5.57 -4.81 14.83
C ILE A 251 4.83 -5.60 15.91
N TRP A 252 3.49 -5.56 15.93
CA TRP A 252 2.69 -6.11 17.02
C TRP A 252 1.57 -7.01 16.52
N GLY A 253 1.71 -8.32 16.79
CA GLY A 253 0.70 -9.33 16.52
C GLY A 253 1.31 -10.72 16.45
N ALA A 254 0.47 -11.71 16.15
CA ALA A 254 0.90 -13.10 15.96
C ALA A 254 1.46 -13.32 14.54
N LYS A 255 2.24 -14.38 14.34
CA LYS A 255 2.79 -14.79 13.04
C LYS A 255 2.46 -16.26 12.72
N PRO A 256 1.18 -16.60 12.59
CA PRO A 256 0.73 -17.98 12.47
C PRO A 256 1.15 -18.69 11.18
N TYR A 257 1.54 -17.96 10.13
CA TYR A 257 1.88 -18.56 8.83
C TYR A 257 3.38 -18.53 8.55
N ASP A 258 4.08 -17.48 8.99
CA ASP A 258 5.54 -17.38 8.88
C ASP A 258 6.13 -16.47 9.96
N LYS A 259 6.85 -17.07 10.90
CA LYS A 259 7.51 -16.35 12.01
C LYS A 259 8.78 -15.63 11.60
N ASN A 260 9.33 -15.92 10.42
CA ASN A 260 10.62 -15.40 9.96
C ASN A 260 10.52 -14.05 9.25
N ILE A 261 9.31 -13.55 8.98
CA ILE A 261 9.04 -12.26 8.33
C ILE A 261 8.54 -11.23 9.35
N GLY A 262 8.70 -9.93 9.09
CA GLY A 262 8.18 -8.85 9.96
C GLY A 262 6.65 -8.84 10.16
N PRO A 263 5.82 -8.94 9.10
CA PRO A 263 4.36 -8.86 9.14
C PRO A 263 3.70 -9.74 10.20
N THR A 264 2.62 -9.23 10.80
CA THR A 264 1.88 -9.83 11.91
C THR A 264 0.37 -9.75 11.68
N GLU A 265 -0.38 -10.65 12.32
CA GLU A 265 -1.84 -10.60 12.41
C GLU A 265 -2.25 -9.67 13.55
N ASN A 266 -2.98 -8.60 13.22
CA ASN A 266 -3.48 -7.62 14.18
C ASN A 266 -4.97 -7.31 13.93
N LYS A 267 -5.83 -7.86 14.81
CA LYS A 267 -7.29 -7.72 14.69
C LYS A 267 -7.77 -6.27 14.78
N SER A 268 -7.14 -5.44 15.61
CA SER A 268 -7.51 -4.02 15.73
C SER A 268 -7.21 -3.27 14.44
N VAL A 269 -6.06 -3.54 13.81
CA VAL A 269 -5.73 -3.01 12.48
C VAL A 269 -6.71 -3.54 11.43
N ALA A 270 -7.10 -4.82 11.49
CA ALA A 270 -8.06 -5.39 10.55
C ALA A 270 -9.42 -4.67 10.59
N ILE A 271 -9.88 -4.25 11.78
CA ILE A 271 -11.12 -3.48 11.91
C ILE A 271 -10.96 -2.06 11.32
N VAL A 272 -9.88 -1.35 11.70
CA VAL A 272 -9.66 0.05 11.28
C VAL A 272 -9.33 0.16 9.79
N ALA A 273 -8.61 -0.81 9.23
CA ALA A 273 -8.17 -0.86 7.85
C ALA A 273 -9.01 -1.82 6.99
N PHE A 274 -10.27 -2.06 7.34
CA PHE A 274 -11.25 -2.79 6.51
C PHE A 274 -10.84 -4.21 6.05
N GLY A 275 -10.00 -4.89 6.82
CA GLY A 275 -9.52 -6.25 6.54
C GLY A 275 -8.00 -6.38 6.39
N GLU A 276 -7.26 -5.28 6.27
CA GLU A 276 -5.82 -5.35 5.94
C GLU A 276 -4.89 -5.64 7.13
N GLY A 277 -5.44 -5.97 8.30
CA GLY A 277 -4.66 -6.31 9.50
C GLY A 277 -4.22 -7.76 9.58
N TRP A 278 -4.67 -8.63 8.68
CA TRP A 278 -4.24 -10.02 8.56
C TRP A 278 -2.92 -10.09 7.75
N HIS A 279 -1.91 -9.38 8.24
CA HIS A 279 -0.76 -8.97 7.44
C HIS A 279 0.29 -10.08 7.31
N ASN A 280 0.41 -10.99 8.29
CA ASN A 280 1.26 -12.17 8.17
C ASN A 280 0.74 -13.09 7.07
N TYR A 281 -0.57 -13.34 7.04
CA TYR A 281 -1.21 -14.10 5.97
C TYR A 281 -0.95 -13.44 4.62
N HIS A 282 -1.23 -12.14 4.54
CA HIS A 282 -1.14 -11.38 3.32
C HIS A 282 0.27 -11.40 2.70
N HIS A 283 1.33 -11.25 3.51
CA HIS A 283 2.70 -11.32 3.00
C HIS A 283 3.14 -12.72 2.60
N VAL A 284 2.58 -13.75 3.24
CA VAL A 284 2.84 -15.15 2.87
C VAL A 284 2.11 -15.54 1.57
N PHE A 285 0.89 -15.04 1.38
CA PHE A 285 0.02 -15.32 0.24
C PHE A 285 -0.49 -14.04 -0.44
N PRO A 286 0.40 -13.24 -1.06
CA PRO A 286 0.05 -11.93 -1.59
C PRO A 286 -0.95 -11.99 -2.75
N TRP A 287 -1.13 -13.15 -3.39
CA TRP A 287 -2.08 -13.36 -4.48
C TRP A 287 -3.51 -13.72 -4.01
N ASP A 288 -3.76 -13.90 -2.72
CA ASP A 288 -5.09 -14.23 -2.20
C ASP A 288 -6.00 -12.98 -2.15
N TYR A 289 -7.17 -13.05 -2.79
CA TYR A 289 -8.10 -11.92 -2.89
C TYR A 289 -8.75 -11.53 -1.56
N LYS A 290 -8.75 -12.43 -0.58
CA LYS A 290 -9.28 -12.14 0.76
C LYS A 290 -8.25 -11.41 1.61
N ALA A 291 -6.96 -11.50 1.27
CA ALA A 291 -5.84 -11.05 2.09
C ALA A 291 -5.88 -11.59 3.54
N ALA A 292 -6.59 -12.70 3.75
CA ALA A 292 -6.80 -13.32 5.05
C ALA A 292 -7.25 -14.77 4.84
N GLU A 293 -6.91 -15.66 5.78
CA GLU A 293 -7.47 -17.03 5.78
C GLU A 293 -8.97 -17.02 6.07
N LEU A 294 -9.43 -16.14 6.97
CA LEU A 294 -10.81 -16.12 7.43
C LEU A 294 -11.75 -15.45 6.41
N GLY A 295 -12.90 -16.09 6.21
CA GLY A 295 -14.03 -15.55 5.44
C GLY A 295 -15.02 -14.71 6.25
N ASP A 296 -14.68 -14.29 7.48
CA ASP A 296 -15.59 -13.47 8.30
C ASP A 296 -15.60 -12.01 7.83
N TYR A 297 -16.70 -11.60 7.22
CA TYR A 297 -16.92 -10.23 6.73
C TYR A 297 -16.88 -9.17 7.84
N LYS A 298 -17.10 -9.52 9.12
CA LYS A 298 -17.07 -8.55 10.23
C LYS A 298 -15.72 -7.86 10.40
N VAL A 299 -14.65 -8.55 10.04
CA VAL A 299 -13.25 -8.10 10.17
C VAL A 299 -12.54 -8.09 8.81
N ASN A 300 -13.31 -8.15 7.72
CA ASN A 300 -12.83 -8.10 6.35
C ASN A 300 -13.93 -7.62 5.38
N ILE A 301 -14.37 -6.37 5.59
CA ILE A 301 -15.43 -5.73 4.80
C ILE A 301 -15.03 -5.63 3.32
N THR A 302 -13.73 -5.49 3.04
CA THR A 302 -13.20 -5.47 1.67
C THR A 302 -13.54 -6.75 0.91
N THR A 303 -13.37 -7.92 1.52
CA THR A 303 -13.74 -9.20 0.89
C THR A 303 -15.25 -9.26 0.63
N ALA A 304 -16.08 -8.81 1.58
CA ALA A 304 -17.53 -8.77 1.39
C ALA A 304 -17.93 -7.90 0.19
N PHE A 305 -17.28 -6.74 0.03
CA PHE A 305 -17.48 -5.85 -1.11
C PHE A 305 -17.09 -6.53 -2.44
N ILE A 306 -15.93 -7.18 -2.50
CA ILE A 306 -15.47 -7.88 -3.70
C ILE A 306 -16.44 -9.03 -4.06
N ASP A 307 -16.84 -9.84 -3.08
CA ASP A 307 -17.79 -10.95 -3.28
C ASP A 307 -19.16 -10.44 -3.78
N PHE A 308 -19.63 -9.31 -3.24
CA PHE A 308 -20.86 -8.65 -3.73
C PHE A 308 -20.70 -8.21 -5.20
N CYS A 309 -19.61 -7.54 -5.55
CA CYS A 309 -19.32 -7.17 -6.93
C CYS A 309 -19.19 -8.39 -7.85
N ALA A 310 -18.68 -9.50 -7.34
CA ALA A 310 -18.57 -10.75 -8.09
C ALA A 310 -19.96 -11.35 -8.40
N ARG A 311 -20.90 -11.29 -7.44
CA ARG A 311 -22.30 -11.67 -7.67
C ARG A 311 -23.00 -10.80 -8.71
N LEU A 312 -22.62 -9.53 -8.81
CA LEU A 312 -23.07 -8.62 -9.87
C LEU A 312 -22.35 -8.84 -11.21
N GLY A 313 -21.42 -9.79 -11.28
CA GLY A 313 -20.61 -10.06 -12.47
C GLY A 313 -19.61 -8.94 -12.80
N LEU A 314 -19.25 -8.09 -11.83
CA LEU A 314 -18.27 -7.01 -11.98
C LEU A 314 -16.85 -7.45 -11.61
N ALA A 315 -16.71 -8.40 -10.68
CA ALA A 315 -15.46 -9.04 -10.31
C ALA A 315 -15.46 -10.54 -10.72
N TYR A 316 -14.30 -11.04 -11.14
CA TYR A 316 -14.11 -12.41 -11.62
C TYR A 316 -12.64 -12.84 -11.48
N ASP A 317 -12.32 -14.11 -11.77
CA ASP A 317 -10.98 -14.69 -11.60
C ASP A 317 -10.37 -14.43 -10.21
N MET A 318 -11.18 -14.56 -9.17
CA MET A 318 -10.78 -14.30 -7.78
C MET A 318 -9.95 -15.48 -7.27
N LYS A 319 -8.72 -15.21 -6.83
CA LYS A 319 -7.75 -16.24 -6.44
C LYS A 319 -7.74 -16.41 -4.94
N THR A 320 -7.90 -17.64 -4.46
CA THR A 320 -7.81 -17.98 -3.04
C THR A 320 -6.85 -19.16 -2.85
N VAL A 321 -6.16 -19.19 -1.72
CA VAL A 321 -5.29 -20.32 -1.36
C VAL A 321 -6.13 -21.46 -0.79
N PRO A 322 -5.93 -22.72 -1.22
CA PRO A 322 -6.59 -23.86 -0.62
C PRO A 322 -6.22 -24.01 0.86
N VAL A 323 -7.19 -24.43 1.68
CA VAL A 323 -7.01 -24.60 3.13
C VAL A 323 -5.84 -25.52 3.47
N GLU A 324 -5.64 -26.58 2.68
CA GLU A 324 -4.54 -27.52 2.92
C GLU A 324 -3.15 -26.91 2.63
N ALA A 325 -3.04 -26.01 1.66
CA ALA A 325 -1.80 -25.29 1.40
C ALA A 325 -1.49 -24.28 2.53
N ILE A 326 -2.52 -23.62 3.07
CA ILE A 326 -2.39 -22.72 4.23
C ILE A 326 -1.88 -23.48 5.45
N LYS A 327 -2.51 -24.63 5.78
CA LYS A 327 -2.08 -25.50 6.89
C LYS A 327 -0.64 -25.97 6.73
N ARG A 328 -0.28 -26.52 5.55
CA ARG A 328 1.10 -26.96 5.26
C ARG A 328 2.11 -25.84 5.50
N ARG A 329 1.80 -24.61 5.07
CA ARG A 329 2.68 -23.45 5.30
C ARG A 329 2.79 -23.09 6.77
N ALA A 330 1.65 -23.03 7.48
CA ALA A 330 1.63 -22.68 8.89
C ALA A 330 2.35 -23.70 9.78
N ILE A 331 2.22 -25.00 9.50
CA ILE A 331 2.96 -26.07 10.21
C ILE A 331 4.47 -25.92 9.97
N ARG A 332 4.87 -25.62 8.72
CA ARG A 332 6.28 -25.51 8.34
C ARG A 332 6.98 -24.27 8.93
N THR A 333 6.31 -23.12 8.94
CA THR A 333 6.97 -21.83 9.25
C THR A 333 6.25 -20.94 10.26
N GLY A 334 5.05 -21.32 10.70
CA GLY A 334 4.27 -20.55 11.66
C GLY A 334 4.89 -20.51 13.07
N ASP A 335 4.41 -19.58 13.87
CA ASP A 335 4.80 -19.42 15.28
C ASP A 335 4.01 -20.33 16.25
N GLY A 336 3.13 -21.20 15.74
CA GLY A 336 2.30 -22.10 16.54
C GLY A 336 1.10 -21.42 17.21
N THR A 337 0.79 -20.15 16.93
CA THR A 337 -0.37 -19.48 17.55
C THR A 337 -1.74 -19.94 17.01
N LYS A 338 -1.75 -20.61 15.85
CA LYS A 338 -2.99 -21.04 15.17
C LYS A 338 -3.03 -22.54 14.85
N TYR A 339 -1.91 -23.11 14.40
CA TYR A 339 -1.78 -24.53 14.07
C TYR A 339 -0.69 -25.15 14.95
N ASN A 340 -1.09 -26.03 15.86
CA ASN A 340 -0.24 -26.59 16.93
C ASN A 340 0.43 -27.90 16.53
N GLU A 341 1.02 -27.98 15.33
CA GLU A 341 1.82 -29.12 14.91
C GLU A 341 3.19 -28.61 14.49
N HIS A 342 4.23 -29.08 15.18
CA HIS A 342 5.62 -28.78 14.87
C HIS A 342 6.19 -29.95 14.08
N ASP A 343 6.60 -29.70 12.83
CA ASP A 343 7.56 -30.56 12.16
C ASP A 343 8.96 -29.99 12.45
N ASP A 344 9.78 -30.77 13.15
CA ASP A 344 11.12 -30.38 13.64
C ASP A 344 12.21 -30.47 12.57
N SER A 345 11.84 -30.64 11.29
CA SER A 345 12.82 -30.87 10.23
C SER A 345 12.80 -29.78 9.15
N HIS A 346 13.95 -29.12 9.01
CA HIS A 346 14.39 -28.21 7.94
C HIS A 346 14.27 -26.69 8.19
N HIS A 347 15.42 -26.07 8.46
CA HIS A 347 15.64 -24.64 8.26
C HIS A 347 15.51 -24.28 6.78
N HIS A 348 14.34 -23.77 6.38
CA HIS A 348 14.17 -23.13 5.09
C HIS A 348 14.43 -21.62 5.25
N MET A 349 15.53 -21.13 4.69
CA MET A 349 15.68 -19.69 4.45
C MET A 349 14.61 -19.24 3.46
N HIS A 350 13.81 -18.25 3.82
CA HIS A 350 12.91 -17.56 2.89
C HIS A 350 13.75 -16.67 1.97
N VAL A 351 13.96 -17.10 0.73
CA VAL A 351 14.76 -16.34 -0.25
C VAL A 351 13.89 -15.60 -1.28
N ASP A 352 12.62 -15.96 -1.49
CA ASP A 352 11.85 -15.41 -2.63
C ASP A 352 10.54 -14.75 -2.16
N MET A 353 10.65 -13.52 -1.66
CA MET A 353 9.49 -12.67 -1.41
C MET A 353 8.83 -12.25 -2.73
N LYS A 354 7.51 -12.35 -2.80
CA LYS A 354 6.73 -12.10 -4.02
C LYS A 354 5.83 -10.89 -3.83
N TRP A 355 5.65 -10.11 -4.89
CA TRP A 355 4.74 -8.98 -4.84
C TRP A 355 3.28 -9.36 -5.10
N GLY A 356 2.94 -10.48 -5.75
CA GLY A 356 1.56 -10.82 -6.09
C GLY A 356 1.41 -11.82 -7.23
N TRP A 357 0.21 -11.89 -7.83
CA TRP A 357 -0.07 -12.83 -8.92
C TRP A 357 0.61 -12.44 -10.24
N GLY A 358 1.39 -13.38 -10.79
CA GLY A 358 2.18 -13.17 -12.00
C GLY A 358 3.54 -12.54 -11.76
N ASP A 359 4.03 -12.52 -10.50
CA ASP A 359 5.44 -12.26 -10.22
C ASP A 359 6.30 -13.36 -10.84
N ALA A 360 7.46 -12.99 -11.39
CA ALA A 360 8.39 -13.92 -12.04
C ALA A 360 8.96 -14.96 -11.05
N ASP A 361 8.96 -14.64 -9.76
CA ASP A 361 9.45 -15.52 -8.70
C ASP A 361 8.37 -16.49 -8.16
N MET A 362 7.15 -16.49 -8.74
CA MET A 362 6.12 -17.48 -8.39
C MET A 362 6.50 -18.87 -8.89
N LYS A 363 6.43 -19.87 -8.00
CA LYS A 363 6.75 -21.25 -8.36
C LYS A 363 5.59 -21.89 -9.14
N PRO A 364 5.86 -22.76 -10.13
CA PRO A 364 4.81 -23.43 -10.90
C PRO A 364 3.81 -24.21 -10.03
N GLU A 365 4.27 -24.82 -8.94
CA GLU A 365 3.41 -25.58 -8.03
C GLU A 365 2.42 -24.67 -7.31
N GLU A 366 2.86 -23.47 -6.89
CA GLU A 366 2.00 -22.48 -6.25
C GLU A 366 0.91 -21.99 -7.20
N ILE A 367 1.23 -21.83 -8.49
CA ILE A 367 0.27 -21.42 -9.52
C ILE A 367 -0.77 -22.54 -9.76
N GLN A 368 -0.36 -23.80 -9.78
CA GLN A 368 -1.24 -24.95 -10.02
C GLN A 368 -2.20 -25.22 -8.85
N GLU A 369 -1.77 -24.94 -7.61
CA GLU A 369 -2.60 -25.14 -6.42
C GLU A 369 -3.66 -24.03 -6.20
N VAL A 370 -3.60 -22.90 -6.90
CA VAL A 370 -4.56 -21.79 -6.68
C VAL A 370 -5.98 -22.18 -7.07
N GLU A 371 -6.93 -21.93 -6.17
CA GLU A 371 -8.36 -21.97 -6.46
C GLU A 371 -8.80 -20.65 -7.08
N ILE A 372 -9.42 -20.72 -8.27
CA ILE A 372 -9.97 -19.56 -8.97
C ILE A 372 -11.50 -19.62 -8.94
N ILE A 373 -12.10 -18.65 -8.26
CA ILE A 373 -13.54 -18.46 -8.11
C ILE A 373 -14.05 -17.52 -9.21
N ASN A 374 -15.22 -17.81 -9.76
CA ASN A 374 -15.88 -17.06 -10.84
C ASN A 374 -14.94 -16.87 -12.05
N LYS A 375 -14.49 -17.98 -12.64
CA LYS A 375 -13.64 -17.97 -13.84
C LYS A 375 -14.33 -17.19 -14.96
N SER A 376 -13.55 -16.44 -15.74
CA SER A 376 -14.04 -15.86 -16.99
C SER A 376 -14.53 -16.97 -17.93
N ASN A 377 -15.78 -16.87 -18.37
CA ASN A 377 -16.33 -17.70 -19.45
C ASN A 377 -15.68 -17.38 -20.79
#